data_AF-A0AAP8MX33-F1
#
_entry.id   AF-A0AAP8MX33-F1
#
_cell.length_a   1.000
_cell.length_b   1.000
_cell.length_c   1.000
_cell.angle_alpha   90.00
_cell.angle_beta   90.00
_cell.angle_gamma   90.00
#
_symmetry.space_group_name_H-M   'P 1'
#
loop_
_entity.id
_entity.type
_entity.pdbx_description
1 polymer ?
#
loop_
_entity_poly.entity_id
_entity_poly.type
_entity_poly.pdbx_seq_one_letter_code
_entity_poly.pdbx_strand_id
1 'polypeptide(L)'
;MKKSLAFRYDINILRGIAVILVVLYHYFPGLVPGGFIGVDVFFVISGYLMTSIIMKSIHNNAFSFTVFFKSRFKRIVPSLTLSCSFIILIAWFVTSSIDYKNVIDSSLWSIIFLSNIFYWKSAGDYFAADVLVTTTLSQYHYVFDKYRLSENQIVYSKLQKPNVLEKQCTKSKNGIMNDCKFGDVAGKLGALVLGDSHAISLVEQIGNVASVHGKYIISRAITNCNTAEGLYIRVSPNKVNKECGELVKNTLEDLGDKFSNIPIIINRTSQHIEGRNELSSDKIPSAFIENEYNSRSEEYKNEIMTGLIDTACKIAKTNPVYVTRPTPEMGVNVPRTMPYV
;
A
#
# COMPACT_ATOMS: atom_id res chain seq x y z
N MET A 1 -21.64 39.30 43.36
CA MET A 1 -21.72 39.19 41.87
C MET A 1 -20.93 37.97 41.40
N LYS A 2 -21.59 36.95 40.83
CA LYS A 2 -20.92 35.83 40.15
C LYS A 2 -20.17 36.38 38.94
N LYS A 3 -18.86 36.62 39.04
CA LYS A 3 -18.01 36.80 37.85
C LYS A 3 -18.10 35.49 37.06
N SER A 4 -18.87 35.47 35.97
CA SER A 4 -18.68 34.47 34.93
C SER A 4 -17.19 34.47 34.60
N LEU A 5 -16.57 33.30 34.47
CA LEU A 5 -15.23 33.26 33.88
C LEU A 5 -15.38 33.89 32.50
N ALA A 6 -14.89 35.13 32.35
CA ALA A 6 -14.88 35.82 31.07
C ALA A 6 -14.22 34.88 30.06
N PHE A 7 -14.86 34.72 28.90
CA PHE A 7 -14.32 33.88 27.84
C PHE A 7 -12.93 34.41 27.48
N ARG A 8 -11.91 33.60 27.76
CA ARG A 8 -10.50 33.94 27.51
C ARG A 8 -10.18 33.77 26.04
N TYR A 9 -10.46 34.82 25.26
CA TYR A 9 -10.20 34.84 23.82
C TYR A 9 -8.72 34.60 23.52
N ASP A 10 -7.83 35.21 24.30
CA ASP A 10 -6.38 35.02 24.25
C ASP A 10 -5.96 33.54 24.25
N ILE A 11 -6.42 32.78 25.24
CA ILE A 11 -6.09 31.35 25.39
C ILE A 11 -6.69 30.53 24.26
N ASN A 12 -7.92 30.82 23.85
CA ASN A 12 -8.57 30.05 22.79
C ASN A 12 -7.96 30.34 21.41
N ILE A 13 -7.51 31.56 21.15
CA ILE A 13 -6.76 31.91 19.93
C ILE A 13 -5.43 31.17 19.90
N LEU A 14 -4.67 31.15 21.00
CA LEU A 14 -3.41 30.39 21.08
C LEU A 14 -3.62 28.90 20.80
N ARG A 15 -4.69 28.31 21.34
CA ARG A 15 -5.08 26.92 21.04
C ARG A 15 -5.43 26.73 19.55
N GLY A 16 -6.13 27.69 18.96
CA GLY A 16 -6.46 27.69 17.53
C GLY A 16 -5.20 27.75 16.66
N ILE A 17 -4.27 28.66 16.96
CA ILE A 17 -2.98 28.79 16.27
C ILE A 17 -2.19 27.47 16.39
N ALA A 18 -2.15 26.87 17.57
CA ALA A 18 -1.46 25.61 17.80
C ALA A 18 -2.03 24.48 16.91
N VAL A 19 -3.36 24.38 16.79
CA VAL A 19 -4.00 23.40 15.88
C VAL A 19 -3.71 23.71 14.41
N ILE A 20 -3.73 24.99 14.01
CA ILE A 20 -3.40 25.41 12.64
C ILE A 20 -1.97 25.01 12.28
N LEU A 21 -1.00 25.22 13.18
CA LEU A 21 0.39 24.81 12.96
C LEU A 21 0.51 23.30 12.74
N VAL A 22 -0.21 22.51 13.54
CA VAL A 22 -0.22 21.04 13.39
C VAL A 22 -0.84 20.64 12.05
N VAL A 23 -1.99 21.22 11.69
CA VAL A 23 -2.65 20.94 10.40
C VAL A 23 -1.73 21.32 9.24
N LEU A 24 -1.18 22.54 9.23
CA LEU A 24 -0.28 22.99 8.18
C LEU A 24 0.99 22.14 8.07
N TYR A 25 1.55 21.69 9.19
CA TYR A 25 2.69 20.78 9.18
C TYR A 25 2.39 19.45 8.48
N HIS A 26 1.18 18.91 8.66
CA HIS A 26 0.80 17.66 8.01
C HIS A 26 0.53 17.81 6.51
N TYR A 27 -0.02 18.95 6.06
CA TYR A 27 -0.31 19.17 4.64
C TYR A 27 0.84 19.81 3.85
N PHE A 28 1.62 20.66 4.50
CA PHE A 28 2.70 21.47 3.91
C PHE A 28 3.93 21.49 4.82
N PRO A 29 4.61 20.35 5.02
CA PRO A 29 5.72 20.24 5.98
C PRO A 29 6.88 21.21 5.69
N GLY A 30 7.10 21.56 4.41
CA GLY A 30 8.12 22.54 4.01
C GLY A 30 7.75 24.00 4.31
N LEU A 31 6.47 24.33 4.49
CA LEU A 31 6.01 25.68 4.79
C LEU A 31 6.16 26.01 6.29
N VAL A 32 5.95 25.01 7.15
CA VAL A 32 6.01 25.16 8.62
C VAL A 32 6.88 24.05 9.22
N PRO A 33 8.21 24.05 8.97
CA PRO A 33 9.11 23.10 9.61
C PRO A 33 9.03 23.27 11.13
N GLY A 34 8.67 22.19 11.84
CA GLY A 34 8.50 22.22 13.30
C GLY A 34 7.06 22.47 13.79
N GLY A 35 6.06 22.56 12.92
CA GLY A 35 4.67 22.79 13.34
C GLY A 35 4.07 21.71 14.25
N PHE A 36 4.73 20.54 14.40
CA PHE A 36 4.39 19.53 15.40
C PHE A 36 4.44 20.05 16.85
N ILE A 37 5.23 21.10 17.14
CA ILE A 37 5.26 21.75 18.46
C ILE A 37 3.89 22.29 18.89
N GLY A 38 2.99 22.54 17.93
CA GLY A 38 1.62 22.92 18.20
C GLY A 38 0.88 21.89 19.05
N VAL A 39 1.23 20.60 18.98
CA VAL A 39 0.66 19.55 19.83
C VAL A 39 0.96 19.84 21.30
N ASP A 40 2.23 20.07 21.62
CA ASP A 40 2.69 20.35 22.99
C ASP A 40 2.06 21.63 23.54
N VAL A 41 2.08 22.70 22.73
CA VAL A 41 1.47 24.00 23.10
C VAL A 41 -0.03 23.84 23.37
N PHE A 42 -0.76 23.11 22.51
CA PHE A 42 -2.19 22.89 22.68
C PHE A 42 -2.50 22.12 23.97
N PHE A 43 -1.74 21.06 24.27
CA PHE A 43 -1.97 20.24 25.46
C PHE A 43 -1.59 20.95 26.74
N VAL A 44 -0.47 21.67 26.78
CA VAL A 44 -0.05 22.45 27.97
C VAL A 44 -1.09 23.51 28.31
N ILE A 45 -1.52 24.30 27.32
CA ILE A 45 -2.52 25.35 27.52
C ILE A 45 -3.88 24.75 27.94
N SER A 46 -4.29 23.65 27.29
CA SER A 46 -5.54 22.96 27.63
C SER A 46 -5.47 22.37 29.04
N GLY A 47 -4.34 21.79 29.44
CA GLY A 47 -4.09 21.27 30.78
C GLY A 47 -4.20 22.36 31.84
N TYR A 48 -3.50 23.47 31.65
CA TYR A 48 -3.60 24.64 32.54
C TYR A 48 -5.03 25.13 32.71
N LEU A 49 -5.78 25.29 31.61
CA LEU A 49 -7.16 25.76 31.65
C LEU A 49 -8.06 24.76 32.39
N MET A 50 -7.94 23.47 32.09
CA MET A 50 -8.76 22.45 32.73
C MET A 50 -8.48 22.33 34.23
N THR A 51 -7.21 22.33 34.61
CA THR A 51 -6.81 22.34 36.02
C THR A 51 -7.31 23.59 36.73
N SER A 52 -7.24 24.77 36.12
CA SER A 52 -7.76 26.01 36.72
C SER A 52 -9.27 25.95 37.00
N ILE A 53 -10.05 25.34 36.08
CA ILE A 53 -11.50 25.15 36.23
C ILE A 53 -11.79 24.17 37.36
N ILE A 54 -11.05 23.05 37.40
CA ILE A 54 -11.19 22.03 38.45
C ILE A 54 -10.87 22.64 39.81
N MET A 55 -9.70 23.28 39.96
CA MET A 55 -9.27 23.89 41.22
C MET A 55 -10.25 24.95 41.73
N LYS A 56 -10.77 25.79 40.84
CA LYS A 56 -11.79 26.78 41.21
C LYS A 56 -13.10 26.10 41.64
N SER A 57 -13.49 25.00 40.99
CA SER A 57 -14.69 24.26 41.36
C SER A 57 -14.54 23.54 42.70
N ILE A 58 -13.34 23.01 42.99
CA ILE A 58 -13.00 22.36 44.27
C ILE A 58 -13.01 23.39 45.39
N HIS A 59 -12.36 24.55 45.21
CA HIS A 59 -12.35 25.62 46.22
C HIS A 59 -13.76 26.11 46.56
N ASN A 60 -14.69 26.04 45.62
CA ASN A 60 -16.09 26.42 45.83
C ASN A 60 -16.98 25.25 46.29
N ASN A 61 -16.41 24.09 46.66
CA ASN A 61 -17.12 22.86 47.05
C ASN A 61 -18.19 22.42 46.05
N ALA A 62 -17.99 22.70 44.75
CA ALA A 62 -18.97 22.47 43.69
C ALA A 62 -18.47 21.48 42.63
N PHE A 63 -17.32 20.83 42.86
CA PHE A 63 -16.74 19.91 41.88
C PHE A 63 -17.50 18.57 41.84
N SER A 64 -17.81 18.14 40.62
CA SER A 64 -18.35 16.82 40.34
C SER A 64 -17.78 16.29 39.03
N PHE A 65 -17.24 15.07 39.07
CA PHE A 65 -16.71 14.39 37.89
C PHE A 65 -17.76 14.21 36.80
N THR A 66 -19.00 13.88 37.18
CA THR A 66 -20.09 13.66 36.21
C THR A 66 -20.47 14.96 35.51
N VAL A 67 -20.59 16.06 36.26
CA VAL A 67 -20.87 17.40 35.70
C VAL A 67 -19.73 17.85 34.80
N PHE A 68 -18.49 17.62 35.21
CA PHE A 68 -17.29 17.94 34.45
C PHE A 68 -17.28 17.22 33.09
N PHE A 69 -17.38 15.89 33.06
CA PHE A 69 -17.36 15.14 31.81
C PHE A 69 -18.60 15.41 30.95
N LYS A 70 -19.80 15.55 31.55
CA LYS A 70 -21.02 15.91 30.82
C LYS A 70 -20.91 17.27 30.12
N SER A 71 -20.33 18.27 30.78
CA SER A 71 -20.11 19.59 30.17
C SER A 71 -19.16 19.53 28.97
N ARG A 72 -18.12 18.69 29.04
CA ARG A 72 -17.17 18.47 27.95
C ARG A 72 -17.80 17.70 26.80
N PHE A 73 -18.56 16.65 27.09
CA PHE A 73 -19.26 15.87 26.08
C PHE A 73 -20.22 16.74 25.27
N LYS A 74 -21.05 17.55 25.95
CA LYS A 74 -21.96 18.51 25.29
C LYS A 74 -21.26 19.56 24.43
N ARG A 75 -19.98 19.85 24.70
CA ARG A 75 -19.19 20.84 23.95
C ARG A 75 -18.43 20.23 22.77
N ILE A 76 -17.89 19.02 22.92
CA ILE A 76 -16.97 18.43 21.93
C ILE A 76 -17.71 17.56 20.93
N VAL A 77 -18.64 16.72 21.40
CA VAL A 77 -19.28 15.69 20.57
C VAL A 77 -20.11 16.26 19.43
N PRO A 78 -20.91 17.34 19.58
CA PRO A 78 -21.69 17.87 18.47
C PRO A 78 -20.82 18.29 17.27
N SER A 79 -19.71 19.01 17.53
CA SER A 79 -18.79 19.43 16.49
C SER A 79 -18.03 18.26 15.87
N LEU A 80 -17.63 17.28 16.68
CA LEU A 80 -16.95 16.08 16.19
C LEU A 80 -17.85 15.24 15.29
N THR A 81 -19.08 14.94 15.74
CA THR A 81 -20.04 14.17 14.95
C THR A 81 -20.39 14.89 13.65
N LEU A 82 -20.60 16.21 13.67
CA LEU A 82 -20.85 16.97 12.46
C LEU A 82 -19.66 16.89 11.48
N SER A 83 -18.44 17.04 11.99
CA SER A 83 -17.23 16.96 11.16
C SER A 83 -17.04 15.56 10.57
N CYS A 84 -17.23 14.50 11.36
CA CYS A 84 -17.13 13.12 10.89
C CYS A 84 -18.19 12.81 9.84
N SER A 85 -19.45 13.19 10.06
CA SER A 85 -20.54 12.99 9.10
C SER A 85 -20.25 13.72 7.79
N PHE A 86 -19.73 14.95 7.85
CA PHE A 86 -19.35 15.71 6.68
C PHE A 86 -18.21 15.05 5.90
N ILE A 87 -17.19 14.54 6.60
CA ILE A 87 -16.07 13.81 5.97
C ILE A 87 -16.56 12.51 5.31
N ILE A 88 -17.41 11.74 5.97
CA ILE A 88 -17.99 10.51 5.41
C ILE A 88 -18.82 10.83 4.15
N LEU A 89 -19.63 11.89 4.19
CA LEU A 89 -20.43 12.32 3.03
C LEU A 89 -19.53 12.67 1.84
N ILE A 90 -18.48 13.47 2.07
CA ILE A 90 -17.53 13.85 1.03
C ILE A 90 -16.77 12.63 0.51
N ALA A 91 -16.29 11.77 1.41
CA ALA A 91 -15.49 10.61 1.05
C ALA A 91 -16.22 9.68 0.07
N TRP A 92 -17.54 9.58 0.15
CA TRP A 92 -18.33 8.79 -0.79
C TRP A 92 -18.12 9.22 -2.26
N PHE A 93 -17.99 10.52 -2.50
CA PHE A 93 -17.80 11.07 -3.85
C PHE A 93 -16.33 11.07 -4.29
N VAL A 94 -15.40 10.99 -3.34
CA VAL A 94 -13.98 11.26 -3.56
C VAL A 94 -13.11 10.00 -3.56
N THR A 95 -13.49 8.98 -2.80
CA THR A 95 -12.61 7.87 -2.44
C THR A 95 -13.00 6.57 -3.12
N SER A 96 -12.03 5.66 -3.27
CA SER A 96 -12.30 4.29 -3.73
C SER A 96 -13.06 3.48 -2.67
N SER A 97 -13.68 2.35 -3.04
CA SER A 97 -14.48 1.55 -2.10
C SER A 97 -13.68 1.02 -0.90
N ILE A 98 -12.38 0.76 -1.07
CA ILE A 98 -11.49 0.33 0.02
C ILE A 98 -11.14 1.50 0.95
N ASP A 99 -10.84 2.67 0.40
CA ASP A 99 -10.51 3.88 1.17
C ASP A 99 -11.73 4.42 1.92
N TYR A 100 -12.91 4.33 1.32
CA TYR A 100 -14.17 4.75 1.92
C TYR A 100 -14.45 3.99 3.23
N LYS A 101 -14.21 2.67 3.23
CA LYS A 101 -14.35 1.85 4.44
C LYS A 101 -13.39 2.31 5.54
N ASN A 102 -12.13 2.60 5.18
CA ASN A 102 -11.15 3.11 6.14
C ASN A 102 -11.55 4.47 6.73
N VAL A 103 -12.16 5.34 5.93
CA VAL A 103 -12.70 6.64 6.40
C VAL A 103 -13.85 6.42 7.37
N ILE A 104 -14.77 5.51 7.08
CA ILE A 104 -15.87 5.17 8.00
C ILE A 104 -15.30 4.64 9.32
N ASP A 105 -14.42 3.63 9.27
CA ASP A 105 -13.86 3.02 10.46
C ASP A 105 -13.12 4.07 11.31
N SER A 106 -12.23 4.85 10.70
CA SER A 106 -11.51 5.94 11.38
C SER A 106 -12.46 6.96 12.02
N SER A 107 -13.56 7.31 11.34
CA SER A 107 -14.56 8.26 11.83
C SER A 107 -15.34 7.69 13.03
N LEU A 108 -15.73 6.41 12.98
CA LEU A 108 -16.43 5.72 14.08
C LEU A 108 -15.53 5.63 15.32
N TRP A 109 -14.27 5.23 15.16
CA TRP A 109 -13.28 5.17 16.24
C TRP A 109 -12.98 6.57 16.82
N SER A 110 -13.02 7.61 15.99
CA SER A 110 -12.85 9.00 16.44
C SER A 110 -14.03 9.48 17.28
N ILE A 111 -15.28 9.19 16.89
CA ILE A 111 -16.49 9.59 17.63
C ILE A 111 -16.50 9.02 19.06
N ILE A 112 -16.01 7.80 19.24
CA ILE A 112 -15.89 7.16 20.56
C ILE A 112 -14.58 7.52 21.30
N PHE A 113 -13.77 8.44 20.77
CA PHE A 113 -12.48 8.87 21.32
C PHE A 113 -11.44 7.75 21.48
N LEU A 114 -11.52 6.70 20.64
CA LEU A 114 -10.57 5.57 20.64
C LEU A 114 -9.77 5.49 19.33
N SER A 115 -9.73 6.56 18.54
CA SER A 115 -8.96 6.65 17.29
C SER A 115 -7.49 6.27 17.49
N ASN A 116 -6.88 6.66 18.61
CA ASN A 116 -5.49 6.35 18.90
C ASN A 116 -5.22 4.84 19.01
N ILE A 117 -6.19 4.06 19.52
CA ILE A 117 -6.07 2.60 19.61
C ILE A 117 -6.23 1.99 18.21
N PHE A 118 -7.17 2.50 17.42
CA PHE A 118 -7.35 2.09 16.04
C PHE A 118 -6.07 2.32 15.22
N TYR A 119 -5.48 3.52 15.30
CA TYR A 119 -4.23 3.82 14.59
C TYR A 119 -3.05 2.99 15.08
N TRP A 120 -2.91 2.78 16.39
CA TRP A 120 -1.86 1.91 16.93
C TRP A 120 -1.96 0.47 16.41
N LYS A 121 -3.17 -0.09 16.35
CA LYS A 121 -3.40 -1.45 15.82
C LYS A 121 -3.24 -1.54 14.29
N SER A 122 -3.61 -0.49 13.57
CA SER A 122 -3.58 -0.48 12.10
C SER A 122 -2.20 -0.16 11.53
N ALA A 123 -1.41 0.69 12.19
CA ALA A 123 -0.10 1.15 11.71
C ALA A 123 1.10 0.52 12.44
N GLY A 124 0.89 -0.25 13.51
CA GLY A 124 1.96 -0.90 14.29
C GLY A 124 2.74 0.04 15.21
N ASP A 125 2.75 1.35 14.94
CA ASP A 125 3.32 2.42 15.77
C ASP A 125 2.47 3.70 15.65
N TYR A 126 2.23 4.36 16.78
CA TYR A 126 1.44 5.60 16.89
C TYR A 126 2.17 6.82 16.30
N PHE A 127 3.51 6.81 16.28
CA PHE A 127 4.35 7.88 15.73
C PHE A 127 4.95 7.53 14.36
N ALA A 128 4.63 6.36 13.81
CA ALA A 128 5.05 6.03 12.45
C ALA A 128 4.49 7.06 11.47
N ALA A 129 5.34 7.48 10.53
CA ALA A 129 4.95 8.30 9.38
C ALA A 129 3.88 7.63 8.48
N ASP A 130 3.54 6.37 8.79
CA ASP A 130 2.57 5.50 8.12
C ASP A 130 1.11 5.81 8.49
N VAL A 131 0.84 6.71 9.45
CA VAL A 131 -0.49 7.32 9.58
C VAL A 131 -0.63 8.43 8.54
N LEU A 132 -0.39 8.08 7.27
CA LEU A 132 -0.61 8.95 6.13
C LEU A 132 -2.12 9.07 5.98
N VAL A 133 -2.60 10.13 6.64
CA VAL A 133 -3.94 10.63 6.73
C VAL A 133 -4.77 10.31 5.48
N THR A 134 -5.77 9.46 5.67
CA THR A 134 -6.91 9.26 4.76
C THR A 134 -7.81 10.51 4.74
N THR A 135 -7.23 11.67 4.43
CA THR A 135 -7.99 12.93 4.29
C THR A 135 -8.27 13.18 2.82
N THR A 136 -9.56 13.14 2.50
CA THR A 136 -10.22 13.40 1.21
C THR A 136 -9.73 14.65 0.45
N LEU A 137 -9.17 15.65 1.13
CA LEU A 137 -8.64 16.88 0.50
C LEU A 137 -7.28 16.69 -0.18
N SER A 138 -6.44 15.76 0.30
CA SER A 138 -5.21 15.42 -0.42
C SER A 138 -5.54 14.66 -1.70
N GLN A 139 -6.58 13.82 -1.74
CA GLN A 139 -6.94 13.11 -2.96
C GLN A 139 -7.51 14.04 -4.04
N TYR A 140 -8.39 15.01 -3.73
CA TYR A 140 -9.03 15.81 -4.79
C TYR A 140 -8.09 16.79 -5.52
N HIS A 141 -7.07 17.33 -4.84
CA HIS A 141 -6.02 18.14 -5.50
C HIS A 141 -4.94 17.26 -6.17
N TYR A 142 -4.91 15.95 -5.89
CA TYR A 142 -3.93 15.02 -6.45
C TYR A 142 -4.43 14.25 -7.68
N VAL A 143 -5.74 14.12 -7.88
CA VAL A 143 -6.30 13.27 -8.95
C VAL A 143 -5.98 13.80 -10.35
N PHE A 144 -5.68 15.10 -10.53
CA PHE A 144 -5.39 15.64 -11.86
C PHE A 144 -4.04 16.33 -12.06
N ASP A 145 -3.24 16.64 -11.01
CA ASP A 145 -2.00 17.42 -11.18
C ASP A 145 -0.70 16.85 -10.53
N LYS A 146 -0.72 15.74 -9.77
CA LYS A 146 0.47 15.31 -8.99
C LYS A 146 0.72 13.80 -8.97
N TYR A 147 1.20 13.27 -10.09
CA TYR A 147 2.13 12.13 -10.07
C TYR A 147 3.50 12.60 -9.55
N ARG A 148 3.60 13.17 -8.35
CA ARG A 148 4.87 13.55 -7.75
C ARG A 148 4.84 13.20 -6.27
N LEU A 149 5.54 12.11 -5.93
CA LEU A 149 5.79 11.72 -4.54
C LEU A 149 6.50 12.89 -3.83
N SER A 150 6.10 13.15 -2.58
CA SER A 150 6.79 14.17 -1.77
C SER A 150 8.25 13.76 -1.52
N GLU A 151 9.16 14.69 -1.26
CA GLU A 151 10.59 14.39 -1.06
C GLU A 151 10.82 13.32 0.03
N ASN A 152 9.98 13.35 1.07
CA ASN A 152 9.96 12.34 2.13
C ASN A 152 9.46 10.98 1.60
N GLN A 153 8.43 10.94 0.76
CA GLN A 153 7.95 9.70 0.13
C GLN A 153 8.95 9.10 -0.88
N ILE A 154 9.77 9.93 -1.54
CA ILE A 154 10.90 9.48 -2.38
C ILE A 154 12.01 8.89 -1.50
N VAL A 155 12.24 9.46 -0.32
CA VAL A 155 13.14 8.86 0.69
C VAL A 155 12.54 7.55 1.20
N TYR A 156 11.22 7.46 1.45
CA TYR A 156 10.56 6.23 1.87
C TYR A 156 10.58 5.13 0.81
N SER A 157 10.40 5.43 -0.48
CA SER A 157 10.53 4.43 -1.56
C SER A 157 11.99 4.01 -1.78
N LYS A 158 12.96 4.89 -1.46
CA LYS A 158 14.38 4.51 -1.34
C LYS A 158 14.70 3.72 -0.07
N LEU A 159 13.88 3.85 0.98
CA LEU A 159 13.98 3.13 2.25
C LEU A 159 13.21 1.80 2.25
N GLN A 160 12.26 1.59 1.33
CA GLN A 160 11.83 0.25 0.95
C GLN A 160 13.09 -0.48 0.50
N LYS A 161 13.62 -1.29 1.41
CA LYS A 161 14.78 -2.10 1.10
C LYS A 161 14.35 -2.96 -0.09
N PRO A 162 15.12 -2.98 -1.19
CA PRO A 162 14.87 -3.93 -2.26
C PRO A 162 14.75 -5.30 -1.61
N ASN A 163 13.83 -6.12 -2.11
CA ASN A 163 13.56 -7.43 -1.55
C ASN A 163 14.90 -8.11 -1.29
N VAL A 164 15.23 -8.26 0.00
CA VAL A 164 16.60 -8.59 0.43
C VAL A 164 16.99 -9.98 -0.12
N LEU A 165 15.97 -10.78 -0.40
CA LEU A 165 16.08 -12.11 -0.97
C LEU A 165 16.07 -12.11 -2.51
N GLU A 166 15.71 -11.03 -3.21
CA GLU A 166 15.60 -10.98 -4.68
C GLU A 166 16.83 -11.55 -5.40
N LYS A 167 18.04 -11.15 -4.97
CA LYS A 167 19.31 -11.65 -5.56
C LYS A 167 19.57 -13.14 -5.32
N GLN A 168 18.94 -13.72 -4.31
CA GLN A 168 19.02 -15.15 -3.99
C GLN A 168 17.88 -15.92 -4.66
N CYS A 169 16.71 -15.30 -4.82
CA CYS A 169 15.47 -15.90 -5.31
C CYS A 169 15.31 -15.91 -6.83
N THR A 170 16.04 -15.05 -7.54
CA THR A 170 15.98 -14.95 -9.00
C THR A 170 16.99 -15.85 -9.71
N LYS A 171 17.83 -16.57 -8.95
CA LYS A 171 18.82 -17.49 -9.51
C LYS A 171 18.20 -18.86 -9.69
N SER A 172 18.00 -19.24 -10.95
CA SER A 172 17.65 -20.60 -11.33
C SER A 172 18.83 -21.24 -12.08
N LYS A 173 18.84 -22.57 -12.13
CA LYS A 173 19.71 -23.35 -13.01
C LYS A 173 18.86 -24.48 -13.60
N ASN A 174 18.71 -24.49 -14.92
CA ASN A 174 17.85 -25.43 -15.65
C ASN A 174 16.39 -25.43 -15.14
N GLY A 175 15.84 -24.24 -14.86
CA GLY A 175 14.50 -24.06 -14.31
C GLY A 175 14.32 -24.51 -12.85
N ILE A 176 15.38 -24.96 -12.18
CA ILE A 176 15.36 -25.30 -10.76
C ILE A 176 15.84 -24.09 -9.98
N MET A 177 14.97 -23.56 -9.12
CA MET A 177 15.32 -22.49 -8.17
C MET A 177 15.10 -22.92 -6.73
N ASN A 178 15.78 -22.23 -5.82
CA ASN A 178 15.47 -22.35 -4.40
C ASN A 178 14.12 -21.68 -4.13
N ASP A 179 13.17 -22.45 -3.57
CA ASP A 179 11.86 -21.94 -3.20
C ASP A 179 11.99 -20.88 -2.11
N CYS A 180 11.91 -19.62 -2.52
CA CYS A 180 12.01 -18.50 -1.59
C CYS A 180 10.72 -18.33 -0.81
N LYS A 181 10.85 -18.38 0.52
CA LYS A 181 9.72 -18.28 1.45
C LYS A 181 9.56 -16.87 1.98
N PHE A 182 8.34 -16.35 1.97
CA PHE A 182 7.99 -15.03 2.50
C PHE A 182 6.84 -15.16 3.50
N GLY A 183 6.95 -14.50 4.65
CA GLY A 183 5.97 -14.58 5.75
C GLY A 183 6.44 -15.46 6.91
N ASP A 184 5.50 -16.11 7.60
CA ASP A 184 5.80 -16.97 8.75
C ASP A 184 6.25 -18.37 8.29
N VAL A 185 7.56 -18.55 8.16
CA VAL A 185 8.19 -19.79 7.65
C VAL A 185 7.95 -21.01 8.56
N ALA A 186 7.62 -20.79 9.83
CA ALA A 186 7.22 -21.86 10.75
C ALA A 186 5.74 -22.28 10.56
N GLY A 187 4.96 -21.43 9.91
CA GLY A 187 3.55 -21.64 9.60
C GLY A 187 3.29 -22.60 8.44
N LYS A 188 2.05 -22.59 7.94
CA LYS A 188 1.64 -23.41 6.78
C LYS A 188 1.83 -22.66 5.46
N LEU A 189 2.13 -23.41 4.39
CA LEU A 189 2.15 -22.84 3.04
C LEU A 189 0.75 -22.32 2.67
N GLY A 190 0.66 -21.04 2.33
CA GLY A 190 -0.58 -20.35 2.01
C GLY A 190 -0.81 -20.14 0.52
N ALA A 191 0.24 -19.91 -0.26
CA ALA A 191 0.17 -19.72 -1.71
C ALA A 191 1.54 -19.87 -2.38
N LEU A 192 1.53 -20.09 -3.70
CA LEU A 192 2.69 -19.97 -4.57
C LEU A 192 2.50 -18.75 -5.48
N VAL A 193 3.54 -17.92 -5.62
CA VAL A 193 3.58 -16.82 -6.59
C VAL A 193 4.50 -17.24 -7.74
N LEU A 194 3.98 -17.29 -8.96
CA LEU A 194 4.70 -17.72 -10.16
C LEU A 194 4.71 -16.57 -11.19
N GLY A 195 5.87 -16.24 -11.75
CA GLY A 195 5.93 -15.22 -12.82
C GLY A 195 7.25 -14.49 -13.02
N ASP A 196 7.16 -13.20 -13.37
CA ASP A 196 8.31 -12.34 -13.67
C ASP A 196 8.62 -11.29 -12.58
N SER A 197 9.35 -10.24 -12.94
CA SER A 197 9.64 -9.10 -12.06
C SER A 197 8.40 -8.42 -11.49
N HIS A 198 7.26 -8.47 -12.19
CA HIS A 198 5.98 -7.97 -11.66
C HIS A 198 5.37 -8.92 -10.64
N ALA A 199 5.61 -10.23 -10.75
CA ALA A 199 5.27 -11.16 -9.67
C ALA A 199 6.18 -10.94 -8.46
N ILE A 200 7.48 -10.73 -8.68
CA ILE A 200 8.48 -10.47 -7.62
C ILE A 200 8.11 -9.22 -6.81
N SER A 201 7.58 -8.17 -7.43
CA SER A 201 7.20 -6.94 -6.71
C SER A 201 6.02 -7.13 -5.75
N LEU A 202 5.27 -8.22 -5.87
CA LEU A 202 4.10 -8.51 -5.03
C LEU A 202 4.41 -9.45 -3.86
N VAL A 203 5.53 -10.18 -3.89
CA VAL A 203 5.78 -11.29 -2.94
C VAL A 203 5.92 -10.82 -1.50
N GLU A 204 6.50 -9.65 -1.25
CA GLU A 204 6.63 -9.12 0.11
C GLU A 204 5.26 -8.74 0.70
N GLN A 205 4.42 -8.08 -0.09
CA GLN A 205 3.08 -7.68 0.34
C GLN A 205 2.21 -8.91 0.64
N ILE A 206 2.20 -9.90 -0.27
CA ILE A 206 1.46 -11.13 -0.09
C ILE A 206 2.02 -11.92 1.11
N GLY A 207 3.34 -11.99 1.26
CA GLY A 207 4.01 -12.65 2.38
C GLY A 207 3.69 -12.02 3.73
N ASN A 208 3.65 -10.69 3.81
CA ASN A 208 3.27 -9.97 5.03
C ASN A 208 1.82 -10.29 5.43
N VAL A 209 0.88 -10.29 4.48
CA VAL A 209 -0.51 -10.68 4.74
C VAL A 209 -0.59 -12.14 5.18
N ALA A 210 0.14 -13.05 4.52
CA ALA A 210 0.19 -14.46 4.92
C ALA A 210 0.70 -14.64 6.36
N SER A 211 1.74 -13.88 6.74
CA SER A 211 2.35 -13.92 8.07
C SER A 211 1.35 -13.63 9.19
N VAL A 212 0.48 -12.63 9.00
CA VAL A 212 -0.60 -12.28 9.95
C VAL A 212 -1.54 -13.47 10.21
N HIS A 213 -1.66 -14.39 9.25
CA HIS A 213 -2.47 -15.58 9.35
C HIS A 213 -1.68 -16.85 9.71
N GLY A 214 -0.43 -16.73 10.19
CA GLY A 214 0.43 -17.87 10.53
C GLY A 214 0.78 -18.72 9.30
N LYS A 215 0.96 -18.06 8.16
CA LYS A 215 1.28 -18.69 6.87
C LYS A 215 2.50 -18.04 6.22
N TYR A 216 3.10 -18.77 5.29
CA TYR A 216 4.08 -18.22 4.36
C TYR A 216 3.66 -18.51 2.92
N ILE A 217 4.27 -17.80 1.98
CA ILE A 217 4.18 -18.08 0.54
C ILE A 217 5.52 -18.52 0.00
N ILE A 218 5.50 -19.18 -1.15
CA ILE A 218 6.71 -19.43 -1.95
C ILE A 218 6.67 -18.54 -3.18
N SER A 219 7.82 -17.98 -3.57
CA SER A 219 8.01 -17.32 -4.85
C SER A 219 8.80 -18.20 -5.80
N ARG A 220 8.26 -18.38 -7.01
CA ARG A 220 8.92 -18.93 -8.18
C ARG A 220 8.86 -17.91 -9.31
N ALA A 221 9.73 -16.91 -9.27
CA ALA A 221 9.70 -15.86 -10.26
C ALA A 221 11.09 -15.41 -10.69
N ILE A 222 11.24 -15.16 -11.99
CA ILE A 222 12.49 -14.75 -12.63
C ILE A 222 12.21 -13.53 -13.50
N THR A 223 13.02 -12.49 -13.40
CA THR A 223 12.90 -11.29 -14.25
C THR A 223 12.84 -11.67 -15.73
N ASN A 224 11.87 -11.08 -16.44
CA ASN A 224 11.62 -11.34 -17.86
C ASN A 224 11.16 -12.78 -18.21
N CYS A 225 10.66 -13.56 -17.24
CA CYS A 225 10.05 -14.87 -17.48
C CYS A 225 8.53 -14.84 -17.30
N ASN A 226 7.77 -14.79 -18.40
CA ASN A 226 6.33 -14.93 -18.31
C ASN A 226 5.93 -16.37 -17.90
N THR A 227 4.65 -16.58 -17.61
CA THR A 227 4.13 -17.84 -17.07
C THR A 227 3.68 -18.84 -18.15
N ALA A 228 4.09 -18.69 -19.40
CA ALA A 228 3.78 -19.66 -20.44
C ALA A 228 4.74 -20.86 -20.35
N GLU A 229 4.18 -22.07 -20.38
CA GLU A 229 4.96 -23.30 -20.49
C GLU A 229 5.70 -23.34 -21.84
N GLY A 230 6.94 -23.84 -21.84
CA GLY A 230 7.73 -23.96 -23.07
C GLY A 230 8.32 -22.63 -23.59
N LEU A 231 8.31 -21.57 -22.79
CA LEU A 231 8.85 -20.27 -23.18
C LEU A 231 10.36 -20.30 -23.44
N TYR A 232 10.74 -19.75 -24.59
CA TYR A 232 12.10 -19.42 -24.98
C TYR A 232 12.33 -17.91 -24.90
N ILE A 233 13.47 -17.50 -24.35
CA ILE A 233 13.92 -16.10 -24.33
C ILE A 233 15.15 -15.95 -25.23
N ARG A 234 15.06 -15.11 -26.24
CA ARG A 234 16.17 -14.71 -27.11
C ARG A 234 17.15 -13.83 -26.31
N VAL A 235 18.37 -14.32 -26.14
CA VAL A 235 19.48 -13.59 -25.50
C VAL A 235 20.35 -12.90 -26.54
N SER A 236 20.55 -13.54 -27.70
CA SER A 236 21.22 -12.97 -28.88
C SER A 236 20.69 -13.66 -30.15
N PRO A 237 21.03 -13.19 -31.37
CA PRO A 237 20.48 -13.74 -32.62
C PRO A 237 20.62 -15.26 -32.79
N ASN A 238 21.60 -15.89 -32.13
CA ASN A 238 21.84 -17.34 -32.21
C ASN A 238 21.83 -18.02 -30.83
N LYS A 239 21.30 -17.36 -29.79
CA LYS A 239 21.30 -17.89 -28.43
C LYS A 239 19.95 -17.66 -27.75
N VAL A 240 19.34 -18.77 -27.37
CA VAL A 240 18.07 -18.80 -26.62
C VAL A 240 18.30 -19.35 -25.22
N ASN A 241 17.53 -18.83 -24.26
CA ASN A 241 17.44 -19.33 -22.89
C ASN A 241 16.07 -20.02 -22.71
N LYS A 242 16.08 -21.26 -22.19
CA LYS A 242 14.87 -22.06 -21.92
C LYS A 242 14.43 -22.04 -20.46
N GLU A 243 15.18 -21.36 -19.61
CA GLU A 243 15.05 -21.40 -18.17
C GLU A 243 13.66 -20.99 -17.66
N CYS A 244 13.02 -20.03 -18.32
CA CYS A 244 11.65 -19.63 -18.00
C CYS A 244 10.65 -20.77 -18.24
N GLY A 245 10.71 -21.39 -19.44
CA GLY A 245 9.85 -22.52 -19.77
C GLY A 245 10.10 -23.74 -18.87
N GLU A 246 11.36 -24.00 -18.51
CA GLU A 246 11.73 -25.06 -17.56
C GLU A 246 11.22 -24.77 -16.15
N LEU A 247 11.27 -23.52 -15.68
CA LEU A 247 10.70 -23.13 -14.38
C LEU A 247 9.20 -23.42 -14.31
N VAL A 248 8.45 -23.02 -15.34
CA VAL A 248 7.00 -23.23 -15.40
C VAL A 248 6.70 -24.73 -15.47
N LYS A 249 7.43 -25.49 -16.30
CA LYS A 249 7.29 -26.94 -16.40
C LYS A 249 7.54 -27.64 -15.05
N ASN A 250 8.66 -27.35 -14.39
CA ASN A 250 8.99 -27.92 -13.09
C ASN A 250 7.95 -27.53 -12.03
N THR A 251 7.36 -26.34 -12.14
CA THR A 251 6.29 -25.90 -11.24
C THR A 251 5.01 -26.68 -11.47
N LEU A 252 4.63 -26.96 -12.72
CA LEU A 252 3.48 -27.81 -13.06
C LEU A 252 3.65 -29.24 -12.54
N GLU A 253 4.86 -29.80 -12.65
CA GLU A 253 5.19 -31.13 -12.11
C GLU A 253 5.07 -31.16 -10.57
N ASP A 254 5.48 -30.10 -9.89
CA ASP A 254 5.39 -29.98 -8.43
C ASP A 254 3.96 -29.78 -7.88
N LEU A 255 2.96 -29.44 -8.73
CA LEU A 255 1.59 -29.16 -8.28
C LEU A 255 0.91 -30.37 -7.65
N GLY A 256 1.16 -31.58 -8.16
CA GLY A 256 0.51 -32.80 -7.65
C GLY A 256 1.00 -33.22 -6.27
N ASP A 257 2.31 -33.06 -6.03
CA ASP A 257 2.98 -33.61 -4.86
C ASP A 257 3.29 -32.54 -3.82
N LYS A 258 3.98 -31.48 -4.24
CA LYS A 258 4.57 -30.48 -3.34
C LYS A 258 3.63 -29.32 -3.07
N PHE A 259 2.82 -28.96 -4.06
CA PHE A 259 1.92 -27.82 -4.02
C PHE A 259 0.46 -28.21 -4.23
N SER A 260 0.06 -29.38 -3.73
CA SER A 260 -1.29 -29.90 -3.93
C SER A 260 -2.36 -28.98 -3.31
N ASN A 261 -3.33 -28.56 -4.11
CA ASN A 261 -4.50 -27.76 -3.71
C ASN A 261 -4.17 -26.42 -3.00
N ILE A 262 -2.99 -25.84 -3.24
CA ILE A 262 -2.66 -24.48 -2.77
C ILE A 262 -3.02 -23.44 -3.85
N PRO A 263 -3.44 -22.23 -3.47
CA PRO A 263 -3.60 -21.11 -4.40
C PRO A 263 -2.31 -20.78 -5.15
N ILE A 264 -2.38 -20.66 -6.48
CA ILE A 264 -1.30 -20.21 -7.35
C ILE A 264 -1.64 -18.81 -7.89
N ILE A 265 -0.79 -17.85 -7.58
CA ILE A 265 -0.92 -16.45 -8.01
C ILE A 265 0.02 -16.24 -9.20
N ILE A 266 -0.54 -15.85 -10.34
CA ILE A 266 0.22 -15.55 -11.56
C ILE A 266 0.03 -14.09 -11.95
N ASN A 267 1.11 -13.43 -12.37
CA ASN A 267 1.00 -12.06 -12.82
C ASN A 267 0.50 -11.98 -14.26
N ARG A 268 -0.41 -11.04 -14.54
CA ARG A 268 -0.73 -10.66 -15.92
C ARG A 268 0.30 -9.65 -16.40
N THR A 269 0.87 -9.88 -17.57
CA THR A 269 1.91 -9.02 -18.13
C THR A 269 1.59 -8.62 -19.57
N SER A 270 1.31 -7.34 -19.78
CA SER A 270 1.11 -6.76 -21.11
C SER A 270 2.42 -6.56 -21.84
N GLN A 271 3.52 -6.37 -21.11
CA GLN A 271 4.85 -6.08 -21.66
C GLN A 271 5.33 -7.16 -22.64
N HIS A 272 5.08 -8.43 -22.34
CA HIS A 272 5.50 -9.53 -23.22
C HIS A 272 4.69 -9.57 -24.52
N ILE A 273 3.49 -8.99 -24.55
CA ILE A 273 2.60 -9.00 -25.73
C ILE A 273 2.80 -7.70 -26.53
N GLU A 274 2.64 -6.56 -25.86
CA GLU A 274 2.64 -5.23 -26.48
C GLU A 274 4.01 -4.55 -26.49
N GLY A 275 4.96 -5.03 -25.70
CA GLY A 275 6.27 -4.41 -25.52
C GLY A 275 6.29 -3.39 -24.37
N ARG A 276 7.48 -2.84 -24.13
CA ARG A 276 7.69 -1.78 -23.12
C ARG A 276 7.03 -0.48 -23.57
N ASN A 277 6.45 0.25 -22.62
CA ASN A 277 5.76 1.52 -22.88
C ASN A 277 6.71 2.72 -23.17
N GLU A 278 8.01 2.49 -23.36
CA GLU A 278 9.01 3.54 -23.60
C GLU A 278 9.09 3.94 -25.09
N LEU A 279 9.43 5.21 -25.38
CA LEU A 279 9.43 5.84 -26.73
C LEU A 279 10.28 5.12 -27.81
N SER A 280 11.15 4.18 -27.42
CA SER A 280 11.88 3.30 -28.33
C SER A 280 11.49 1.84 -28.06
N SER A 281 10.32 1.42 -28.54
CA SER A 281 9.79 0.09 -28.23
C SER A 281 10.62 -1.03 -28.90
N ASP A 282 10.80 -2.13 -28.17
CA ASP A 282 11.34 -3.39 -28.64
C ASP A 282 10.44 -3.96 -29.76
N LYS A 283 10.72 -3.57 -31.01
CA LYS A 283 9.95 -4.04 -32.18
C LYS A 283 9.99 -5.56 -32.32
N ILE A 284 11.13 -6.15 -32.00
CA ILE A 284 11.37 -7.58 -32.07
C ILE A 284 11.07 -8.17 -30.68
N PRO A 285 10.13 -9.13 -30.56
CA PRO A 285 9.88 -9.78 -29.29
C PRO A 285 11.10 -10.60 -28.85
N SER A 286 11.38 -10.55 -27.55
CA SER A 286 12.46 -11.30 -26.92
C SER A 286 12.03 -12.69 -26.45
N ALA A 287 10.73 -12.99 -26.45
CA ALA A 287 10.17 -14.24 -26.00
C ALA A 287 9.39 -14.93 -27.13
N PHE A 288 9.28 -16.25 -27.11
CA PHE A 288 8.45 -17.04 -28.02
C PHE A 288 8.22 -18.45 -27.46
N ILE A 289 7.28 -19.22 -28.02
CA ILE A 289 7.00 -20.60 -27.58
C ILE A 289 7.36 -21.62 -28.68
N GLU A 290 6.77 -21.49 -29.85
CA GLU A 290 6.97 -22.39 -30.99
C GLU A 290 7.82 -21.72 -32.07
N ASN A 291 7.49 -20.48 -32.44
CA ASN A 291 8.06 -19.81 -33.61
C ASN A 291 8.84 -18.55 -33.22
N GLU A 292 9.98 -18.31 -33.88
CA GLU A 292 10.70 -17.05 -33.72
C GLU A 292 10.04 -15.93 -34.53
N TYR A 293 9.79 -14.79 -33.89
CA TYR A 293 9.19 -13.63 -34.54
C TYR A 293 10.18 -12.46 -34.67
N ASN A 294 10.03 -11.71 -35.77
CA ASN A 294 10.79 -10.49 -36.07
C ASN A 294 9.99 -9.22 -35.81
N SER A 295 8.72 -9.36 -35.40
CA SER A 295 7.84 -8.28 -35.02
C SER A 295 6.79 -8.80 -34.04
N ARG A 296 6.13 -7.90 -33.30
CA ARG A 296 4.99 -8.21 -32.44
C ARG A 296 3.70 -8.31 -33.26
N SER A 297 3.68 -9.21 -34.25
CA SER A 297 2.51 -9.44 -35.11
C SER A 297 1.34 -10.05 -34.33
N GLU A 298 0.15 -10.07 -34.92
CA GLU A 298 -1.01 -10.70 -34.28
C GLU A 298 -0.80 -12.20 -34.06
N GLU A 299 -0.05 -12.88 -34.94
CA GLU A 299 0.33 -14.28 -34.74
C GLU A 299 1.17 -14.47 -33.48
N TYR A 300 2.17 -13.60 -33.26
CA TYR A 300 2.98 -13.61 -32.04
C TYR A 300 2.13 -13.38 -30.80
N LYS A 301 1.26 -12.37 -30.84
CA LYS A 301 0.38 -12.04 -29.70
C LYS A 301 -0.53 -13.22 -29.36
N ASN A 302 -1.09 -13.87 -30.37
CA ASN A 302 -1.95 -15.05 -30.20
C ASN A 302 -1.17 -16.25 -29.65
N GLU A 303 0.05 -16.51 -30.11
CA GLU A 303 0.90 -17.58 -29.59
C GLU A 303 1.15 -17.41 -28.09
N ILE A 304 1.65 -16.23 -27.67
CA ILE A 304 1.94 -15.94 -26.27
C ILE A 304 0.67 -15.98 -25.41
N MET A 305 -0.42 -15.36 -25.88
CA MET A 305 -1.70 -15.36 -25.17
C MET A 305 -2.23 -16.79 -24.97
N THR A 306 -2.16 -17.63 -26.00
CA THR A 306 -2.58 -19.02 -25.92
C THR A 306 -1.73 -19.78 -24.91
N GLY A 307 -0.40 -19.65 -24.96
CA GLY A 307 0.49 -20.30 -24.00
C GLY A 307 0.23 -19.89 -22.54
N LEU A 308 -0.05 -18.60 -22.29
CA LEU A 308 -0.40 -18.10 -20.96
C LEU A 308 -1.74 -18.69 -20.47
N ILE A 309 -2.76 -18.72 -21.33
CA ILE A 309 -4.08 -19.26 -21.01
C ILE A 309 -3.99 -20.77 -20.77
N ASP A 310 -3.34 -21.51 -21.65
CA ASP A 310 -3.18 -22.96 -21.55
C ASP A 310 -2.45 -23.35 -20.27
N THR A 311 -1.42 -22.60 -19.90
CA THR A 311 -0.71 -22.83 -18.65
C THR A 311 -1.59 -22.56 -17.44
N ALA A 312 -2.31 -21.44 -17.42
CA ALA A 312 -3.27 -21.14 -16.35
C ALA A 312 -4.35 -22.24 -16.23
N CYS A 313 -4.87 -22.73 -17.36
CA CYS A 313 -5.83 -23.82 -17.43
C CYS A 313 -5.24 -25.14 -16.90
N LYS A 314 -3.97 -25.45 -17.19
CA LYS A 314 -3.28 -26.63 -16.65
C LYS A 314 -3.16 -26.56 -15.13
N ILE A 315 -2.76 -25.41 -14.59
CA ILE A 315 -2.70 -25.19 -13.14
C ILE A 315 -4.10 -25.33 -12.52
N ALA A 316 -5.12 -24.77 -13.17
CA ALA A 316 -6.50 -24.78 -12.68
C ALA A 316 -7.13 -26.17 -12.55
N LYS A 317 -6.55 -27.21 -13.19
CA LYS A 317 -7.03 -28.59 -13.05
C LYS A 317 -6.82 -29.14 -11.64
N THR A 318 -5.78 -28.70 -10.94
CA THR A 318 -5.40 -29.23 -9.62
C THR A 318 -5.41 -28.17 -8.52
N ASN A 319 -5.32 -26.89 -8.88
CA ASN A 319 -5.10 -25.80 -7.94
C ASN A 319 -5.98 -24.58 -8.26
N PRO A 320 -6.45 -23.82 -7.25
CA PRO A 320 -7.02 -22.50 -7.49
C PRO A 320 -5.99 -21.55 -8.13
N VAL A 321 -6.36 -20.86 -9.21
CA VAL A 321 -5.50 -19.91 -9.92
C VAL A 321 -6.02 -18.49 -9.79
N TYR A 322 -5.15 -17.56 -9.41
CA TYR A 322 -5.45 -16.14 -9.31
C TYR A 322 -4.56 -15.36 -10.26
N VAL A 323 -5.18 -14.71 -11.25
CA VAL A 323 -4.49 -13.84 -12.20
C VAL A 323 -4.55 -12.40 -11.68
N THR A 324 -3.41 -11.78 -11.43
CA THR A 324 -3.38 -10.38 -10.98
C THR A 324 -3.71 -9.42 -12.14
N ARG A 325 -4.21 -8.23 -11.81
CA ARG A 325 -4.34 -7.17 -12.82
C ARG A 325 -2.94 -6.67 -13.23
N PRO A 326 -2.75 -6.23 -14.48
CA PRO A 326 -1.47 -5.68 -14.92
C PRO A 326 -1.07 -4.49 -14.05
N THR A 327 0.21 -4.44 -13.70
CA THR A 327 0.78 -3.24 -13.09
C THR A 327 0.79 -2.13 -14.14
N PRO A 328 0.25 -0.93 -13.86
CA PRO A 328 0.31 0.18 -14.79
C PRO A 328 1.77 0.55 -15.11
N GLU A 329 2.14 0.48 -16.39
CA GLU A 329 3.47 0.90 -16.86
C GLU A 329 3.42 2.34 -17.38
N MET A 330 4.37 3.17 -16.94
CA MET A 330 4.54 4.53 -17.43
C MET A 330 5.61 4.55 -18.51
N GLY A 331 5.43 5.34 -19.58
CA GLY A 331 6.42 5.44 -20.67
C GLY A 331 7.71 6.17 -20.31
N VAL A 332 7.87 6.52 -19.04
CA VAL A 332 9.05 7.18 -18.47
C VAL A 332 9.38 6.53 -17.13
N ASN A 333 10.66 6.54 -16.76
CA ASN A 333 11.09 6.09 -15.44
C ASN A 333 10.52 7.05 -14.38
N VAL A 334 9.46 6.61 -13.69
CA VAL A 334 8.70 7.43 -12.74
C VAL A 334 9.61 8.09 -11.69
N PRO A 335 10.48 7.37 -10.96
CA PRO A 335 11.40 8.01 -9.99
C PRO A 335 12.35 9.05 -10.59
N ARG A 336 12.76 8.88 -11.86
CA ARG A 336 13.63 9.84 -12.55
C ARG A 336 12.88 11.01 -13.15
N THR A 337 11.60 10.88 -13.47
CA THR A 337 10.83 11.94 -14.15
C THR A 337 9.99 12.76 -13.19
N MET A 338 9.42 12.14 -12.14
CA MET A 338 8.67 12.85 -11.10
C MET A 338 9.44 14.03 -10.44
N PRO A 339 10.77 14.01 -10.24
CA PRO A 339 11.47 15.14 -9.60
C PRO A 339 11.68 16.36 -10.52
N TYR A 340 11.50 16.23 -11.84
CA TYR A 340 11.88 17.27 -12.81
C TYR A 340 10.70 17.84 -13.61
N VAL A 341 9.46 17.43 -13.31
CA VAL A 341 8.23 17.98 -13.91
C VAL A 341 7.46 18.81 -12.88
#